data_AF-A0ABD4Z863-F1
#
_entry.id   AF-A0ABD4Z863-F1
#
_cell.length_a   1.000
_cell.length_b   1.000
_cell.length_c   1.000
_cell.angle_alpha   90.00
_cell.angle_beta   90.00
_cell.angle_gamma   90.00
#
_symmetry.space_group_name_H-M   'P 1'
#
loop_
_entity.id
_entity.type
_entity.pdbx_description
1 polymer ?
#
loop_
_entity_poly.entity_id
_entity_poly.type
_entity_poly.pdbx_seq_one_letter_code
_entity_poly.pdbx_strand_id
1 'polypeptide(L)'
;MLRLKVKLLPPFTYDMNTHELILEVSESTTILDILKNVSSKGVIALDKVLDYSENSATLKENVVILADGNVVDDLSKKVGGIQKIVLMPLAPGG
;
A
#
# COMPACT_ATOMS: atom_id res chain seq x y z
N MET A 1 4.79 -9.53 -16.65
CA MET A 1 4.54 -8.17 -16.13
C MET A 1 3.05 -7.99 -16.00
N LEU A 2 2.59 -7.37 -14.93
CA LEU A 2 1.17 -7.08 -14.68
C LEU A 2 0.95 -5.59 -14.48
N ARG A 3 -0.24 -5.14 -14.86
CA ARG A 3 -0.68 -3.75 -14.69
C ARG A 3 -1.53 -3.64 -13.42
N LEU A 4 -0.98 -2.99 -12.40
CA LEU A 4 -1.58 -2.89 -11.08
C LEU A 4 -2.12 -1.47 -10.85
N LYS A 5 -3.39 -1.37 -10.45
CA LYS A 5 -3.98 -0.09 -10.03
C LYS A 5 -3.78 0.10 -8.53
N VAL A 6 -3.11 1.16 -8.12
CA VAL A 6 -2.90 1.50 -6.71
C VAL A 6 -3.69 2.76 -6.38
N LYS A 7 -4.58 2.68 -5.40
CA LYS A 7 -5.36 3.81 -4.88
C LYS A 7 -4.93 4.11 -3.45
N LEU A 8 -4.64 5.36 -3.16
CA LEU A 8 -4.10 5.80 -1.89
C LEU A 8 -4.97 6.91 -1.34
N LEU A 9 -5.50 6.72 -0.14
CA LEU A 9 -6.34 7.69 0.53
C LEU A 9 -5.54 8.48 1.59
N PRO A 10 -5.95 9.72 1.89
CA PRO A 10 -5.45 10.45 3.05
C PRO A 10 -5.71 9.66 4.35
N PRO A 11 -4.90 9.83 5.42
CA PRO A 11 -3.88 10.86 5.62
C PRO A 11 -2.45 10.43 5.25
N PHE A 12 -2.30 9.34 4.51
CA PHE A 12 -1.00 8.73 4.21
C PHE A 12 -0.26 9.37 3.03
N THR A 13 -0.97 10.14 2.22
CA THR A 13 -0.42 10.90 1.10
C THR A 13 0.18 12.22 1.61
N TYR A 14 1.21 12.72 0.91
CA TYR A 14 1.91 13.94 1.35
C TYR A 14 1.03 15.20 1.28
N ASP A 15 0.17 15.28 0.27
CA ASP A 15 -0.68 16.43 -0.02
C ASP A 15 -2.11 16.30 0.54
N MET A 16 -2.38 15.24 1.32
CA MET A 16 -3.70 14.93 1.86
C MET A 16 -4.80 14.75 0.80
N ASN A 17 -4.43 14.47 -0.45
CA ASN A 17 -5.37 14.13 -1.52
C ASN A 17 -5.39 12.63 -1.79
N THR A 18 -6.44 12.16 -2.48
CA THR A 18 -6.48 10.79 -2.98
C THR A 18 -5.67 10.69 -4.27
N HIS A 19 -4.81 9.67 -4.36
CA HIS A 19 -4.02 9.39 -5.57
C HIS A 19 -4.41 8.05 -6.16
N GLU A 20 -4.51 8.00 -7.49
CA GLU A 20 -4.67 6.76 -8.24
C GLU A 20 -3.53 6.62 -9.24
N LEU A 21 -2.80 5.53 -9.13
CA LEU A 21 -1.62 5.23 -9.95
C LEU A 21 -1.84 3.90 -10.68
N ILE A 22 -1.24 3.81 -11.85
CA ILE A 22 -1.10 2.56 -12.58
C ILE A 22 0.38 2.23 -12.60
N LEU A 23 0.74 1.07 -12.07
CA LEU A 23 2.11 0.57 -12.02
C LEU A 23 2.25 -0.67 -12.90
N GLU A 24 3.37 -0.79 -13.59
CA GLU A 24 3.79 -2.02 -14.26
C GLU A 24 4.78 -2.74 -13.36
N VAL A 25 4.43 -3.94 -12.90
CA VAL A 25 5.20 -4.67 -11.90
C VAL A 25 5.37 -6.15 -12.28
N SER A 26 6.31 -6.82 -11.64
CA SER A 26 6.48 -8.27 -11.77
C SER A 26 5.45 -9.00 -10.88
N GLU A 27 5.07 -10.22 -11.24
CA GLU A 27 4.23 -11.07 -10.40
C GLU A 27 4.92 -11.46 -9.09
N SER A 28 6.26 -11.39 -9.07
CA SER A 28 7.07 -11.61 -7.87
C SER A 28 7.14 -10.41 -6.93
N THR A 29 6.66 -9.23 -7.35
CA THR A 29 6.68 -8.01 -6.55
C THR A 29 5.81 -8.17 -5.30
N THR A 30 6.27 -7.72 -4.14
CA THR A 30 5.54 -7.81 -2.88
C THR A 30 4.74 -6.53 -2.60
N ILE A 31 3.78 -6.58 -1.66
CA ILE A 31 3.07 -5.38 -1.19
C ILE A 31 4.06 -4.33 -0.67
N LEU A 32 5.07 -4.75 0.09
CA LEU A 32 6.11 -3.85 0.59
C LEU A 32 6.86 -3.13 -0.55
N ASP A 33 7.17 -3.84 -1.62
CA ASP A 33 7.84 -3.25 -2.79
C ASP A 33 6.95 -2.22 -3.48
N ILE A 34 5.64 -2.46 -3.55
CA ILE A 34 4.67 -1.49 -4.08
C ILE A 34 4.69 -0.22 -3.23
N LEU A 35 4.60 -0.34 -1.91
CA LEU A 35 4.64 0.82 -1.01
C LEU A 35 5.94 1.62 -1.18
N LYS A 36 7.09 0.94 -1.24
CA LYS A 36 8.39 1.60 -1.48
C LYS A 36 8.45 2.30 -2.83
N ASN A 37 7.95 1.68 -3.89
CA ASN A 37 7.89 2.26 -5.24
C ASN A 37 7.01 3.52 -5.27
N VAL A 38 5.85 3.48 -4.62
CA VAL A 38 4.94 4.62 -4.60
C VAL A 38 5.48 5.75 -3.70
N SER A 39 6.20 5.39 -2.63
CA SER A 39 6.90 6.37 -1.79
C SER A 39 8.04 7.07 -2.52
N SER A 40 8.84 6.33 -3.31
CA SER A 40 9.93 6.93 -4.10
C SER A 40 9.44 7.88 -5.20
N LYS A 41 8.16 7.77 -5.59
CA LYS A 41 7.47 8.74 -6.46
C LYS A 41 6.95 9.98 -5.72
N GLY A 42 7.17 10.08 -4.41
CA GLY A 42 6.74 11.22 -3.59
C GLY A 42 5.23 11.25 -3.32
N VAL A 43 4.53 10.11 -3.41
CA VAL A 43 3.07 10.05 -3.23
C VAL A 43 2.67 9.71 -1.80
N ILE A 44 3.38 8.78 -1.15
CA ILE A 44 3.10 8.35 0.22
C ILE A 44 4.28 8.56 1.16
N ALA A 45 3.95 8.90 2.40
CA ALA A 45 4.87 8.95 3.53
C ALA A 45 4.89 7.57 4.22
N LEU A 46 5.92 6.76 3.99
CA LEU A 46 6.01 5.38 4.52
C LEU A 46 5.97 5.33 6.04
N ASP A 47 6.54 6.32 6.70
CA ASP A 47 6.53 6.51 8.15
C ASP A 47 5.12 6.72 8.73
N LYS A 48 4.14 7.09 7.91
CA LYS A 48 2.72 7.14 8.30
C LYS A 48 1.98 5.81 8.11
N VAL A 49 2.60 4.86 7.40
CA VAL A 49 1.96 3.61 6.95
C VAL A 49 2.55 2.40 7.65
N LEU A 50 3.86 2.42 7.89
CA LEU A 50 4.64 1.31 8.42
C LEU A 50 5.29 1.68 9.75
N ASP A 51 5.38 0.70 10.63
CA ASP A 51 6.30 0.69 11.77
C ASP A 51 7.50 -0.18 11.42
N TYR A 52 8.70 0.32 11.71
CA TYR A 52 9.95 -0.39 11.49
C TYR A 52 10.49 -0.90 12.83
N SER A 53 10.68 -2.21 12.94
CA SER A 53 11.45 -2.85 14.01
C SER A 53 12.83 -3.25 13.50
N GLU A 54 13.74 -3.67 14.39
CA GLU A 54 15.15 -3.96 14.07
C GLU A 54 15.37 -4.83 12.83
N ASN A 55 14.41 -5.69 12.45
CA ASN A 55 14.51 -6.53 11.25
C ASN A 55 13.21 -6.68 10.45
N SER A 56 12.15 -5.91 10.75
CA SER A 56 10.87 -6.06 10.03
C SER A 56 10.13 -4.75 9.86
N ALA A 57 9.29 -4.68 8.82
CA ALA A 57 8.29 -3.63 8.66
C ALA A 57 6.92 -4.25 8.88
N THR A 58 6.11 -3.61 9.73
CA THR A 58 4.71 -3.99 9.98
C THR A 58 3.79 -2.84 9.64
N LEU A 59 2.53 -3.14 9.29
CA LEU A 59 1.53 -2.10 9.10
C LEU A 59 1.16 -1.46 10.43
N LYS A 60 0.94 -0.14 10.43
CA LYS A 60 0.37 0.54 11.59
C LYS A 60 -1.07 0.13 11.81
N GLU A 61 -1.51 0.13 13.07
CA GLU A 61 -2.86 -0.30 13.46
C GLU A 61 -4.00 0.46 12.78
N ASN A 62 -3.77 1.74 12.44
CA ASN A 62 -4.75 2.59 11.78
C ASN A 62 -4.72 2.52 10.24
N VAL A 63 -4.00 1.55 9.68
CA VAL A 63 -3.79 1.39 8.22
C VAL A 63 -4.44 0.10 7.76
N VAL A 64 -5.23 0.19 6.68
CA VAL A 64 -5.80 -0.97 6.00
C VAL A 64 -5.32 -1.01 4.56
N ILE A 65 -4.80 -2.17 4.14
CA ILE A 65 -4.52 -2.47 2.74
C ILE A 65 -5.57 -3.47 2.24
N LEU A 66 -6.21 -3.14 1.12
CA LEU A 66 -7.06 -4.06 0.39
C LEU A 66 -6.40 -4.47 -0.93
N ALA A 67 -6.33 -5.76 -1.22
CA ALA A 67 -6.00 -6.30 -2.53
C ALA A 67 -7.24 -6.96 -3.14
N ASP A 68 -7.72 -6.40 -4.26
CA ASP A 68 -8.98 -6.82 -4.93
C ASP A 68 -10.16 -6.97 -3.95
N GLY A 69 -10.23 -6.07 -2.97
CA GLY A 69 -11.30 -6.03 -1.95
C GLY A 69 -11.03 -6.87 -0.70
N ASN A 70 -9.97 -7.68 -0.67
CA ASN A 70 -9.60 -8.50 0.49
C ASN A 70 -8.54 -7.80 1.34
N VAL A 71 -8.70 -7.82 2.66
CA VAL A 71 -7.69 -7.27 3.58
C VAL A 71 -6.38 -8.04 3.45
N VAL A 72 -5.26 -7.31 3.42
CA VAL A 72 -3.91 -7.86 3.42
C VAL A 72 -3.12 -7.23 4.55
N ASP A 73 -2.65 -8.08 5.45
CA ASP A 73 -1.79 -7.78 6.60
C ASP A 73 -0.33 -8.21 6.35
N ASP A 74 -0.13 -9.28 5.58
CA ASP A 74 1.20 -9.75 5.16
C ASP A 74 1.79 -8.90 4.03
N LEU A 75 2.76 -8.04 4.38
CA LEU A 75 3.50 -7.20 3.46
C LEU A 75 4.42 -7.97 2.49
N SER A 76 4.74 -9.23 2.81
CA SER A 76 5.55 -10.11 1.96
C SER A 76 4.72 -10.82 0.87
N LYS A 77 3.38 -10.70 0.94
CA LYS A 77 2.47 -11.25 -0.06
C LYS A 77 2.83 -10.73 -1.45
N LYS A 78 2.98 -11.66 -2.40
CA LYS A 78 3.24 -11.36 -3.81
C LYS A 78 1.97 -10.86 -4.48
N VAL A 79 2.13 -9.93 -5.43
CA VAL A 79 1.02 -9.32 -6.17
C VAL A 79 0.56 -10.10 -7.40
N GLY A 80 1.10 -11.30 -7.62
CA GLY A 80 0.66 -12.19 -8.70
C GLY A 80 -0.87 -12.38 -8.68
N GLY A 81 -1.52 -12.01 -9.78
CA GLY A 81 -2.98 -12.06 -9.93
C GLY A 81 -3.76 -10.90 -9.31
N ILE A 82 -3.11 -9.98 -8.59
CA ILE A 82 -3.76 -8.82 -7.99
C ILE A 82 -3.86 -7.70 -9.03
N GLN A 83 -5.06 -7.12 -9.18
CA GLN A 83 -5.28 -6.03 -10.15
C GLN A 83 -5.39 -4.66 -9.48
N LYS A 84 -5.87 -4.62 -8.24
CA LYS A 84 -6.11 -3.38 -7.51
C LYS A 84 -5.63 -3.49 -6.06
N ILE A 85 -4.83 -2.51 -5.65
CA ILE A 85 -4.47 -2.27 -4.25
C ILE A 85 -5.09 -0.96 -3.79
N VAL A 86 -5.66 -0.94 -2.59
CA VAL A 86 -6.15 0.27 -1.92
C VAL A 86 -5.51 0.40 -0.55
N LEU A 87 -4.91 1.55 -0.27
CA LEU A 87 -4.43 1.94 1.06
C LEU A 87 -5.39 2.96 1.64
N MET A 88 -5.98 2.68 2.80
CA MET A 88 -6.96 3.55 3.45
C MET A 88 -6.83 3.54 4.97
N PRO A 89 -7.20 4.65 5.64
CA PRO A 89 -7.23 4.66 7.10
C PRO A 89 -8.29 3.68 7.59
N LEU A 90 -8.01 3.05 8.73
CA LEU A 90 -9.03 2.31 9.46
C LEU A 90 -10.14 3.30 9.84
N ALA A 91 -11.35 3.07 9.33
CA ALA A 91 -12.50 3.87 9.72
C ALA A 91 -12.89 3.50 11.16
N PRO A 92 -12.94 4.45 12.11
CA PRO A 92 -13.62 4.19 13.38
C PRO A 92 -15.08 3.87 13.04
N GLY A 93 -15.56 2.70 13.47
CA GLY A 93 -16.93 2.26 13.20
C GLY A 93 -17.94 3.34 13.60
N GLY A 94 -18.94 3.55 12.74
CA GLY A 94 -20.09 4.41 13.01
C GLY A 94 -21.11 3.76 13.94
#